data_AF-A0A1C4U0K1-F1
#
_entry.id   AF-A0A1C4U0K1-F1
#
_cell.length_a   1.000
_cell.length_b   1.000
_cell.length_c   1.000
_cell.angle_alpha   90.00
_cell.angle_beta   90.00
_cell.angle_gamma   90.00
#
_symmetry.space_group_name_H-M   'P 1'
#
loop_
_entity.id
_entity.type
_entity.pdbx_description
1 polymer ?
#
loop_
_entity_poly.entity_id
_entity_poly.type
_entity_poly.pdbx_seq_one_letter_code
_entity_poly.pdbx_strand_id
1 'polypeptide(L)'
;MSRELHRYYRSLAADTDERVLPAPDRLRRSADRWARRRAAITVLAAAGLVAGTVAGSQLVLAAGPGPDPVPPPAGTPTPQPSSAAPSVAPSPTTPSPSVGRTPGSRSPVVTTTSPAAATPVTIPDRAFFVLPAANDAGTGNYFGPGPVLPALCGATPGDERVVTQRARSLPYRRTGAAADEVPSGTYRHSITIYRAGGAGAALAELRAAVRACPEQPARGTPPVTVRQRLLPDSGYGDESVLFETRTPYRDANGDPSGGDEVHLVRAVRSGDVVTVLWEQGWESTSTQRAQFDADSRRAVEAIRRWLD
;
A
#
# COMPACT_ATOMS: atom_id res chain seq x y z
N MET A 1 -37.03 22.66 -14.09
CA MET A 1 -36.41 21.43 -13.52
C MET A 1 -36.21 20.27 -14.50
N SER A 2 -37.06 20.04 -15.53
CA SER A 2 -36.88 18.87 -16.43
C SER A 2 -35.72 18.98 -17.44
N ARG A 3 -35.35 20.19 -17.86
CA ARG A 3 -34.29 20.43 -18.86
C ARG A 3 -32.88 20.19 -18.33
N GLU A 4 -32.63 20.44 -17.05
CA GLU A 4 -31.33 20.19 -16.41
C GLU A 4 -31.11 18.69 -16.17
N LEU A 5 -32.14 17.96 -15.76
CA LEU A 5 -32.12 16.50 -15.68
C LEU A 5 -31.84 15.85 -17.03
N HIS A 6 -32.47 16.34 -18.10
CA HIS A 6 -32.17 15.86 -19.46
C HIS A 6 -30.74 16.17 -19.89
N ARG A 7 -30.18 17.32 -19.48
CA ARG A 7 -28.80 17.69 -19.80
C ARG A 7 -27.80 16.82 -19.01
N TYR A 8 -28.08 16.54 -17.74
CA TYR A 8 -27.29 15.65 -16.89
C TYR A 8 -27.34 14.20 -17.39
N TYR A 9 -28.52 13.71 -17.76
CA TYR A 9 -28.67 12.36 -18.31
C TYR A 9 -27.92 12.21 -19.63
N ARG A 10 -27.98 13.24 -20.49
CA ARG A 10 -27.27 13.23 -21.77
C ARG A 10 -25.74 13.36 -21.60
N SER A 11 -25.25 14.08 -20.59
CA SER A 11 -23.82 14.12 -20.29
C SER A 11 -23.34 12.79 -19.71
N LEU A 12 -24.11 12.15 -18.83
CA LEU A 12 -23.81 10.83 -18.30
C LEU A 12 -23.81 9.75 -19.40
N ALA A 13 -24.79 9.78 -20.31
CA ALA A 13 -24.84 8.84 -21.43
C ALA A 13 -23.62 8.99 -22.36
N ALA A 14 -23.24 10.22 -22.71
CA ALA A 14 -22.06 10.48 -23.54
C ALA A 14 -20.75 10.02 -22.88
N ASP A 15 -20.60 10.23 -21.56
CA ASP A 15 -19.42 9.80 -20.80
C ASP A 15 -19.31 8.27 -20.66
N THR A 16 -20.44 7.57 -20.79
CA THR A 16 -20.50 6.11 -20.72
C THR A 16 -20.28 5.46 -22.09
N ASP A 17 -20.77 6.09 -23.16
CA ASP A 17 -20.64 5.60 -24.54
C ASP A 17 -19.19 5.71 -25.07
N GLU A 18 -18.38 6.64 -24.57
CA GLU A 18 -16.95 6.72 -24.92
C GLU A 18 -16.09 5.61 -24.30
N ARG A 19 -16.60 4.93 -23.26
CA ARG A 19 -15.93 3.77 -22.68
C ARG A 19 -16.40 2.51 -23.40
N VAL A 20 -15.66 2.10 -24.43
CA VAL A 20 -15.83 0.80 -25.08
C VAL A 20 -15.78 -0.28 -23.99
N LEU A 21 -16.96 -0.80 -23.63
CA LEU A 21 -17.06 -1.90 -22.67
C LEU A 21 -16.25 -3.08 -23.22
N PRO A 22 -15.42 -3.73 -22.39
CA PRO A 22 -14.67 -4.90 -22.84
C PRO A 22 -15.64 -5.91 -23.44
N ALA A 23 -15.28 -6.47 -24.60
CA ALA A 23 -16.12 -7.46 -25.29
C ALA A 23 -16.66 -8.50 -24.29
N PRO A 24 -17.95 -8.88 -24.36
CA PRO A 24 -18.60 -9.75 -23.36
C PRO A 24 -17.82 -11.04 -23.09
N ASP A 25 -17.11 -11.55 -24.10
CA ASP A 25 -16.30 -12.77 -23.99
C ASP A 25 -15.04 -12.60 -23.16
N ARG A 26 -14.49 -11.38 -23.04
CA ARG A 26 -13.39 -11.08 -22.10
C ARG A 26 -13.91 -11.05 -20.66
N LEU A 27 -15.10 -10.46 -20.44
CA LEU A 27 -15.75 -10.43 -19.14
C LEU A 27 -16.15 -11.83 -18.65
N ARG A 28 -16.76 -12.64 -19.53
CA ARG A 28 -17.09 -14.06 -19.23
C ARG A 28 -15.84 -14.87 -18.91
N ARG A 29 -14.76 -14.72 -19.69
CA ARG A 29 -13.48 -15.40 -19.40
C ARG A 29 -12.81 -14.93 -18.11
N SER A 30 -12.97 -13.67 -17.70
CA SER A 30 -12.47 -13.22 -16.38
C SER A 30 -13.32 -13.74 -15.23
N ALA A 31 -14.65 -13.73 -15.36
CA ALA A 31 -15.59 -14.22 -14.36
C ALA A 31 -15.44 -15.73 -14.15
N ASP A 32 -15.32 -16.51 -15.23
CA ASP A 32 -15.10 -17.96 -15.18
C ASP A 32 -13.75 -18.32 -14.57
N ARG A 33 -12.73 -17.46 -14.70
CA ARG A 33 -11.42 -17.68 -14.06
C ARG A 33 -11.46 -17.35 -12.56
N TRP A 34 -12.23 -16.34 -12.17
CA TRP A 34 -12.49 -16.03 -10.76
C TRP A 34 -13.36 -17.10 -10.07
N ALA A 35 -14.37 -17.63 -10.78
CA ALA A 35 -15.18 -18.74 -10.34
C ALA A 35 -14.36 -20.04 -10.20
N ARG A 36 -13.45 -20.31 -11.13
CA ARG A 36 -12.49 -21.44 -11.03
C ARG A 36 -11.55 -21.29 -9.83
N ARG A 37 -11.07 -20.07 -9.54
CA ARG A 37 -10.29 -19.80 -8.30
C ARG A 37 -11.11 -20.07 -7.03
N ARG A 38 -12.39 -19.70 -7.00
CA ARG A 38 -13.28 -20.00 -5.84
C ARG A 38 -13.61 -21.48 -5.70
N ALA A 39 -13.86 -22.18 -6.79
CA ALA A 39 -14.17 -23.62 -6.78
C ALA A 39 -12.98 -24.46 -6.29
N ALA A 40 -11.75 -24.09 -6.69
CA ALA A 40 -10.53 -24.73 -6.19
C ALA A 40 -10.35 -24.55 -4.67
N ILE A 41 -10.73 -23.38 -4.13
CA ILE A 41 -10.68 -23.10 -2.69
C ILE A 41 -11.71 -23.96 -1.92
N THR A 42 -12.92 -24.16 -2.46
CA THR A 42 -13.96 -24.96 -1.79
C THR A 42 -13.69 -26.47 -1.83
N VAL A 43 -13.08 -26.99 -2.91
CA VAL A 43 -12.74 -28.42 -3.00
C VAL A 43 -11.61 -28.80 -2.04
N LEU A 44 -10.64 -27.90 -1.81
CA LEU A 44 -9.58 -28.10 -0.82
C LEU A 44 -10.09 -28.09 0.63
N ALA A 45 -11.14 -27.31 0.93
CA ALA A 45 -11.78 -27.32 2.25
C ALA A 45 -12.51 -28.65 2.53
N ALA A 46 -13.11 -29.28 1.51
CA ALA A 46 -13.74 -30.59 1.65
C ALA A 46 -12.70 -31.73 1.82
N ALA A 47 -11.56 -31.66 1.13
CA ALA A 47 -10.48 -32.64 1.27
C ALA A 47 -9.81 -32.59 2.66
N GLY A 48 -9.67 -31.41 3.26
CA GLY A 48 -9.16 -31.25 4.63
C GLY A 48 -10.05 -31.89 5.70
N LEU A 49 -11.37 -31.90 5.49
CA LEU A 49 -12.33 -32.54 6.39
C LEU A 49 -12.28 -34.08 6.34
N VAL A 50 -11.84 -34.67 5.22
CA VAL A 50 -11.71 -36.14 5.08
C VAL A 50 -10.36 -36.65 5.61
N ALA A 51 -9.29 -35.83 5.54
CA ALA A 51 -7.99 -36.20 6.12
C ALA A 51 -7.94 -36.06 7.66
N GLY A 52 -8.75 -35.16 8.23
CA GLY A 52 -8.80 -34.94 9.69
C GLY A 52 -9.44 -36.07 10.50
N THR A 53 -10.27 -36.93 9.89
CA THR A 53 -10.95 -38.03 10.60
C THR A 53 -10.09 -39.30 10.72
N VAL A 54 -9.07 -39.47 9.87
CA VAL A 54 -8.24 -40.69 9.86
C VAL A 54 -7.05 -40.59 10.83
N ALA A 55 -6.56 -39.38 11.13
CA ALA A 55 -5.45 -39.18 12.08
C ALA A 55 -5.90 -39.10 13.56
N GLY A 56 -7.19 -38.88 13.84
CA GLY A 56 -7.72 -38.76 15.21
C GLY A 56 -7.93 -40.08 15.95
N SER A 57 -8.01 -41.21 15.25
CA SER A 57 -8.28 -42.53 15.87
C SER A 57 -7.03 -43.26 16.36
N GLN A 58 -5.83 -42.87 15.91
CA GLN A 58 -4.56 -43.52 16.30
C GLN A 58 -3.97 -42.96 17.61
N LEU A 59 -4.38 -41.77 18.06
CA LEU A 59 -3.85 -41.14 19.28
C LEU A 59 -4.62 -41.48 20.56
N VAL A 60 -5.73 -42.21 20.48
CA VAL A 60 -6.58 -42.55 21.65
C VAL A 60 -6.30 -43.96 22.21
N LEU A 61 -5.45 -44.78 21.56
CA LEU A 61 -5.17 -46.16 22.00
C LEU A 61 -3.79 -46.37 22.65
N ALA A 62 -3.02 -45.32 22.91
CA ALA A 62 -1.64 -45.44 23.44
C ALA A 62 -1.45 -44.92 24.89
N ALA A 63 -2.52 -44.63 25.63
CA ALA A 63 -2.42 -44.25 27.05
C ALA A 63 -2.95 -45.37 27.95
N GLY A 64 -2.03 -46.15 28.52
CA GLY A 64 -2.31 -47.10 29.60
C GLY A 64 -2.64 -46.40 30.94
N PRO A 65 -3.14 -47.16 31.94
CA PRO A 65 -3.94 -46.63 33.04
C PRO A 65 -3.10 -45.93 34.13
N GLY A 66 -3.52 -44.71 34.49
CA GLY A 66 -3.04 -43.95 35.65
C GLY A 66 -4.12 -43.80 36.74
N PRO A 67 -3.73 -43.62 38.02
CA PRO A 67 -4.57 -43.88 39.19
C PRO A 67 -5.56 -42.75 39.57
N ASP A 68 -6.53 -43.14 40.41
CA ASP A 68 -7.74 -42.43 40.85
C ASP A 68 -7.56 -41.03 41.51
N PRO A 69 -8.63 -40.20 41.53
CA PRO A 69 -8.57 -38.78 41.87
C PRO A 69 -8.80 -38.46 43.37
N VAL A 70 -8.16 -37.38 43.85
CA VAL A 70 -8.30 -36.79 45.19
C VAL A 70 -9.13 -35.48 45.12
N PRO A 71 -10.00 -35.15 46.10
CA PRO A 71 -11.02 -34.10 46.00
C PRO A 71 -10.51 -32.68 46.34
N PRO A 72 -11.30 -31.61 46.02
CA PRO A 72 -10.86 -30.22 46.15
C PRO A 72 -11.22 -29.59 47.51
N PRO A 73 -10.51 -28.55 47.98
CA PRO A 73 -11.02 -27.64 48.99
C PRO A 73 -11.66 -26.38 48.38
N ALA A 74 -12.64 -25.86 49.11
CA ALA A 74 -13.51 -24.75 48.82
C ALA A 74 -12.95 -23.36 49.25
N GLY A 75 -13.56 -22.29 48.75
CA GLY A 75 -13.75 -21.05 49.54
C GLY A 75 -13.23 -19.72 48.97
N THR A 76 -14.16 -18.92 48.45
CA THR A 76 -14.29 -17.44 48.29
C THR A 76 -13.63 -16.53 49.37
N PRO A 77 -13.56 -15.16 49.24
CA PRO A 77 -14.25 -14.22 48.32
C PRO A 77 -13.45 -13.04 47.71
N THR A 78 -14.11 -12.34 46.78
CA THR A 78 -13.88 -11.00 46.20
C THR A 78 -13.83 -9.85 47.23
N PRO A 79 -13.13 -8.74 46.93
CA PRO A 79 -13.79 -7.42 47.00
C PRO A 79 -13.55 -6.47 45.80
N GLN A 80 -14.50 -5.56 45.66
CA GLN A 80 -14.80 -4.52 44.66
C GLN A 80 -13.82 -3.31 44.61
N PRO A 81 -13.97 -2.38 43.63
CA PRO A 81 -13.01 -1.32 43.31
C PRO A 81 -13.20 -0.07 44.18
N SER A 82 -12.15 0.75 44.26
CA SER A 82 -12.24 2.08 44.88
C SER A 82 -11.85 3.19 43.90
N SER A 83 -12.74 4.18 43.84
CA SER A 83 -12.72 5.40 43.05
C SER A 83 -12.04 6.52 43.83
N ALA A 84 -11.24 7.37 43.18
CA ALA A 84 -10.93 8.71 43.68
C ALA A 84 -10.41 9.66 42.58
N ALA A 85 -11.23 10.65 42.24
CA ALA A 85 -10.83 12.06 41.99
C ALA A 85 -11.53 12.88 43.13
N PRO A 86 -11.16 14.13 43.52
CA PRO A 86 -10.62 15.25 42.70
C PRO A 86 -9.58 16.18 43.42
N SER A 87 -9.07 17.24 42.74
CA SER A 87 -8.91 18.65 43.26
C SER A 87 -7.89 19.54 42.52
N VAL A 88 -8.42 20.39 41.62
CA VAL A 88 -8.37 21.87 41.47
C VAL A 88 -7.28 22.78 42.15
N ALA A 89 -6.53 23.51 41.29
CA ALA A 89 -6.12 24.97 41.26
C ALA A 89 -5.17 25.63 42.32
N PRO A 90 -4.74 26.93 42.20
CA PRO A 90 -4.28 27.81 41.08
C PRO A 90 -2.93 28.61 41.34
N SER A 91 -2.46 29.32 40.28
CA SER A 91 -1.58 30.54 40.06
C SER A 91 -0.90 31.33 41.22
N PRO A 92 0.21 32.12 41.05
CA PRO A 92 0.20 33.47 40.40
C PRO A 92 1.49 34.04 39.69
N THR A 93 1.23 34.87 38.66
CA THR A 93 1.72 36.24 38.29
C THR A 93 3.21 36.62 37.99
N THR A 94 3.35 37.30 36.83
CA THR A 94 4.29 38.33 36.27
C THR A 94 4.60 39.53 37.19
N PRO A 95 5.34 40.62 36.79
CA PRO A 95 6.34 40.89 35.73
C PRO A 95 7.60 41.67 36.24
N SER A 96 8.58 41.98 35.35
CA SER A 96 9.30 43.26 35.42
C SER A 96 9.97 43.69 34.12
N PRO A 97 10.05 45.03 33.86
CA PRO A 97 10.53 45.63 32.61
C PRO A 97 12.01 46.05 32.71
N SER A 98 12.65 46.24 31.55
CA SER A 98 13.75 47.20 31.44
C SER A 98 13.81 47.84 30.06
N VAL A 99 14.02 49.15 30.12
CA VAL A 99 13.92 50.20 29.11
C VAL A 99 15.26 50.34 28.38
N GLY A 100 15.26 50.66 27.08
CA GLY A 100 16.51 50.95 26.37
C GLY A 100 16.45 51.42 24.91
N ARG A 101 15.94 52.65 24.68
CA ARG A 101 16.47 53.68 23.75
C ARG A 101 16.31 53.60 22.19
N THR A 102 15.50 54.55 21.72
CA THR A 102 15.65 55.50 20.56
C THR A 102 15.47 55.07 19.09
N PRO A 103 14.92 55.99 18.24
CA PRO A 103 14.28 55.66 16.96
C PRO A 103 15.23 55.80 15.76
N GLY A 104 15.30 54.74 14.95
CA GLY A 104 15.89 54.77 13.61
C GLY A 104 14.81 54.44 12.60
N SER A 105 14.32 55.46 11.90
CA SER A 105 13.45 55.32 10.73
C SER A 105 14.12 54.39 9.70
N ARG A 106 13.59 53.17 9.56
CA ARG A 106 13.80 52.34 8.38
C ARG A 106 12.44 51.78 7.98
N SER A 107 12.11 52.04 6.73
CA SER A 107 10.91 51.64 6.02
C SER A 107 10.47 50.21 6.36
N PRO A 108 9.17 49.92 6.41
CA PRO A 108 8.71 48.55 6.54
C PRO A 108 9.18 47.79 5.31
N VAL A 109 10.17 46.90 5.50
CA VAL A 109 10.39 45.82 4.56
C VAL A 109 9.15 44.98 4.66
N VAL A 110 8.27 45.13 3.67
CA VAL A 110 7.18 44.19 3.43
C VAL A 110 7.87 42.89 3.03
N THR A 111 8.18 42.05 4.00
CA THR A 111 8.44 40.64 3.77
C THR A 111 7.13 40.10 3.22
N THR A 112 7.01 40.09 1.90
CA THR A 112 6.01 39.29 1.21
C THR A 112 6.41 37.84 1.46
N THR A 113 6.03 37.32 2.63
CA THR A 113 5.99 35.90 2.87
C THR A 113 5.02 35.37 1.83
N SER A 114 5.57 34.80 0.75
CA SER A 114 4.77 34.10 -0.25
C SER A 114 3.85 33.16 0.53
N PRO A 115 2.53 33.17 0.28
CA PRO A 115 1.62 32.24 0.93
C PRO A 115 2.21 30.84 0.75
N ALA A 116 2.47 30.14 1.85
CA ALA A 116 2.86 28.74 1.79
C ALA A 116 1.78 28.04 0.96
N ALA A 117 2.17 27.45 -0.17
CA ALA A 117 1.25 26.76 -1.06
C ALA A 117 0.45 25.77 -0.22
N ALA A 118 -0.88 25.89 -0.24
CA ALA A 118 -1.73 25.04 0.58
C ALA A 118 -1.54 23.59 0.14
N THR A 119 -1.18 22.71 1.08
CA THR A 119 -1.07 21.28 0.81
C THR A 119 -2.42 20.76 0.31
N PRO A 120 -2.49 20.12 -0.88
CA PRO A 120 -3.76 19.63 -1.41
C PRO A 120 -4.43 18.66 -0.44
N VAL A 121 -5.76 18.59 -0.43
CA VAL A 121 -6.51 17.65 0.45
C VAL A 121 -7.24 16.56 -0.34
N THR A 122 -7.24 16.66 -1.67
CA THR A 122 -7.81 15.67 -2.59
C THR A 122 -6.78 15.27 -3.63
N ILE A 123 -6.78 14.00 -4.02
CA ILE A 123 -5.88 13.48 -5.06
C ILE A 123 -6.73 13.27 -6.33
N PRO A 124 -6.55 14.05 -7.40
CA PRO A 124 -7.29 13.87 -8.66
C PRO A 124 -6.69 12.77 -9.52
N ASP A 125 -7.43 12.28 -10.52
CA ASP A 125 -6.95 11.22 -11.42
C ASP A 125 -5.72 11.62 -12.24
N ARG A 126 -5.61 12.91 -12.58
CA ARG A 126 -4.46 13.49 -13.30
C ARG A 126 -3.13 13.41 -12.53
N ALA A 127 -3.18 13.20 -11.21
CA ALA A 127 -1.99 13.01 -10.39
C ALA A 127 -1.31 11.66 -10.64
N PHE A 128 -2.03 10.68 -11.21
CA PHE A 128 -1.50 9.36 -11.50
C PHE A 128 -0.92 9.29 -12.92
N PHE A 129 0.27 8.72 -13.09
CA PHE A 129 0.90 8.64 -14.41
C PHE A 129 0.19 7.67 -15.34
N VAL A 130 0.11 8.03 -16.62
CA VAL A 130 -0.44 7.16 -17.65
C VAL A 130 0.70 6.36 -18.27
N LEU A 131 0.48 5.05 -18.47
CA LEU A 131 1.41 4.20 -19.19
C LEU A 131 1.55 4.68 -20.64
N PRO A 132 2.74 4.58 -21.25
CA PRO A 132 2.85 4.69 -22.71
C PRO A 132 1.88 3.72 -23.38
N ALA A 133 1.23 4.11 -24.48
CA ALA A 133 0.24 3.27 -25.16
C ALA A 133 0.81 1.89 -25.55
N ALA A 134 2.08 1.83 -25.94
CA ALA A 134 2.77 0.58 -26.27
C ALA A 134 2.96 -0.37 -25.06
N ASN A 135 2.89 0.17 -23.84
CA ASN A 135 3.09 -0.57 -22.59
C ASN A 135 1.76 -0.80 -21.85
N ASP A 136 0.62 -0.32 -22.38
CA ASP A 136 -0.70 -0.60 -21.82
C ASP A 136 -1.10 -2.05 -22.18
N ALA A 137 -1.47 -2.82 -21.15
CA ALA A 137 -1.91 -4.21 -21.35
C ALA A 137 -3.36 -4.31 -21.88
N GLY A 138 -4.12 -3.21 -21.92
CA GLY A 138 -5.48 -3.17 -22.45
C GLY A 138 -6.49 -4.00 -21.64
N THR A 139 -6.14 -4.37 -20.40
CA THR A 139 -7.00 -5.10 -19.45
C THR A 139 -7.74 -4.17 -18.49
N GLY A 140 -7.49 -2.86 -18.58
CA GLY A 140 -8.10 -1.83 -17.76
C GLY A 140 -7.29 -1.50 -16.49
N ASN A 141 -7.23 -0.21 -16.18
CA ASN A 141 -6.70 0.31 -14.92
C ASN A 141 -7.86 0.49 -13.94
N TYR A 142 -7.63 0.30 -12.65
CA TYR A 142 -8.68 0.52 -11.65
C TYR A 142 -8.15 1.19 -10.39
N PHE A 143 -8.99 2.05 -9.81
CA PHE A 143 -8.80 2.58 -8.47
C PHE A 143 -9.47 1.61 -7.48
N GLY A 144 -8.77 1.27 -6.41
CA GLY A 144 -9.33 0.35 -5.44
C GLY A 144 -8.51 0.20 -4.17
N PRO A 145 -9.13 -0.34 -3.10
CA PRO A 145 -8.45 -0.58 -1.84
C PRO A 145 -7.34 -1.62 -2.01
N GLY A 146 -6.48 -1.71 -1.00
CA GLY A 146 -5.36 -2.65 -0.96
C GLY A 146 -4.07 -1.97 -0.52
N PRO A 147 -3.06 -2.76 -0.14
CA PRO A 147 -1.80 -2.25 0.39
C PRO A 147 -1.10 -1.34 -0.63
N VAL A 148 -0.44 -0.30 -0.13
CA VAL A 148 0.36 0.64 -0.93
C VAL A 148 1.85 0.33 -0.90
N LEU A 149 2.26 -0.53 0.01
CA LEU A 149 3.61 -1.06 0.18
C LEU A 149 3.52 -2.58 0.36
N PRO A 150 4.58 -3.34 0.03
CA PRO A 150 4.68 -4.73 0.46
C PRO A 150 4.65 -4.83 1.99
N ALA A 151 4.38 -6.01 2.51
CA ALA A 151 4.52 -6.23 3.96
C ALA A 151 5.97 -5.96 4.38
N LEU A 152 6.16 -5.33 5.54
CA LEU A 152 7.47 -4.99 6.11
C LEU A 152 7.52 -5.47 7.57
N CYS A 153 7.34 -6.77 7.82
CA CYS A 153 7.32 -7.36 9.17
C CYS A 153 6.28 -6.71 10.10
N GLY A 154 5.17 -6.24 9.55
CA GLY A 154 4.10 -5.55 10.30
C GLY A 154 4.26 -4.04 10.43
N ALA A 155 5.36 -3.45 9.95
CA ALA A 155 5.55 -2.00 9.96
C ALA A 155 4.58 -1.28 9.00
N THR A 156 4.10 -0.12 9.42
CA THR A 156 3.16 0.75 8.69
C THR A 156 3.70 2.19 8.57
N PRO A 157 4.70 2.44 7.72
CA PRO A 157 5.40 3.72 7.68
C PRO A 157 4.48 4.90 7.33
N GLY A 158 4.44 5.91 8.20
CA GLY A 158 3.73 7.16 7.99
C GLY A 158 2.20 7.12 8.21
N ASP A 159 1.60 5.97 8.49
CA ASP A 159 0.13 5.78 8.51
C ASP A 159 -0.60 6.79 9.42
N GLU A 160 -0.03 7.13 10.58
CA GLU A 160 -0.63 8.06 11.55
C GLU A 160 -0.78 9.50 11.02
N ARG A 161 -0.03 9.86 9.97
CA ARG A 161 0.06 11.23 9.44
C ARG A 161 -0.62 11.40 8.09
N VAL A 162 -1.31 10.37 7.61
CA VAL A 162 -2.04 10.40 6.34
C VAL A 162 -3.24 11.33 6.43
N VAL A 163 -3.37 12.23 5.46
CA VAL A 163 -4.55 13.08 5.23
C VAL A 163 -5.49 12.39 4.23
N THR A 164 -4.95 11.97 3.10
CA THR A 164 -5.69 11.22 2.09
C THR A 164 -4.75 10.32 1.30
N GLN A 165 -5.27 9.19 0.84
CA GLN A 165 -4.53 8.22 0.07
C GLN A 165 -5.40 7.68 -1.05
N ARG A 166 -4.84 7.58 -2.25
CA ARG A 166 -5.46 6.91 -3.39
C ARG A 166 -4.44 6.00 -4.04
N ALA A 167 -4.92 4.87 -4.57
CA ALA A 167 -4.07 3.93 -5.28
C ALA A 167 -4.77 3.40 -6.53
N ARG A 168 -3.96 3.24 -7.59
CA ARG A 168 -4.35 2.71 -8.88
C ARG A 168 -3.52 1.48 -9.20
N SER A 169 -4.18 0.43 -9.66
CA SER A 169 -3.50 -0.72 -10.25
C SER A 169 -3.42 -0.52 -11.77
N LEU A 170 -2.23 -0.69 -12.33
CA LEU A 170 -1.95 -0.54 -13.76
C LEU A 170 -1.25 -1.80 -14.29
N PRO A 171 -2.00 -2.73 -14.89
CA PRO A 171 -1.42 -3.82 -15.66
C PRO A 171 -0.63 -3.26 -16.84
N TYR A 172 0.61 -3.70 -17.01
CA TYR A 172 1.50 -3.18 -18.04
C TYR A 172 2.13 -4.31 -18.85
N ARG A 173 2.63 -3.95 -20.02
CA ARG A 173 3.49 -4.78 -20.87
C ARG A 173 4.91 -4.24 -20.86
N ARG A 174 5.87 -5.15 -20.97
CA ARG A 174 7.26 -4.79 -21.20
C ARG A 174 7.42 -4.15 -22.57
N THR A 175 8.36 -3.24 -22.70
CA THR A 175 8.72 -2.68 -24.00
C THR A 175 9.14 -3.80 -24.97
N GLY A 176 8.48 -3.85 -26.13
CA GLY A 176 8.71 -4.88 -27.16
C GLY A 176 7.87 -6.15 -27.02
N ALA A 177 7.03 -6.26 -25.98
CA ALA A 177 6.06 -7.35 -25.85
C ALA A 177 5.02 -7.32 -26.98
N ALA A 178 4.52 -8.50 -27.37
CA ALA A 178 3.52 -8.60 -28.43
C ALA A 178 2.15 -8.05 -27.95
N ALA A 179 1.33 -7.56 -28.88
CA ALA A 179 0.05 -6.92 -28.56
C ALA A 179 -1.02 -7.89 -28.02
N ASP A 180 -0.86 -9.19 -28.21
CA ASP A 180 -1.70 -10.28 -27.70
C ASP A 180 -1.11 -10.96 -26.46
N GLU A 181 0.12 -10.59 -26.07
CA GLU A 181 0.75 -11.09 -24.86
C GLU A 181 -0.04 -10.66 -23.61
N VAL A 182 -0.09 -11.56 -22.63
CA VAL A 182 -0.61 -11.26 -21.29
C VAL A 182 0.19 -10.11 -20.65
N PRO A 183 -0.36 -9.42 -19.64
CA PRO A 183 0.40 -8.40 -18.93
C PRO A 183 1.74 -8.96 -18.45
N SER A 184 2.81 -8.18 -18.56
CA SER A 184 4.12 -8.55 -18.04
C SER A 184 4.27 -8.22 -16.56
N GLY A 185 3.33 -7.46 -15.99
CA GLY A 185 3.33 -7.06 -14.60
C GLY A 185 2.14 -6.18 -14.26
N THR A 186 2.01 -5.85 -12.98
CA THR A 186 1.07 -4.82 -12.52
C THR A 186 1.80 -3.84 -11.62
N TYR A 187 1.64 -2.55 -11.89
CA TYR A 187 2.02 -1.53 -10.93
C TYR A 187 0.90 -1.25 -9.95
N ARG A 188 1.22 -1.24 -8.66
CA ARG A 188 0.46 -0.52 -7.65
C ARG A 188 1.04 0.88 -7.53
N HIS A 189 0.40 1.86 -8.17
CA HIS A 189 0.75 3.27 -8.06
C HIS A 189 -0.10 3.91 -6.97
N SER A 190 0.51 4.31 -5.86
CA SER A 190 -0.18 5.02 -4.79
C SER A 190 0.33 6.45 -4.66
N ILE A 191 -0.56 7.31 -4.16
CA ILE A 191 -0.27 8.70 -3.82
C ILE A 191 -0.87 8.91 -2.43
N THR A 192 -0.06 9.42 -1.52
CA THR A 192 -0.44 9.70 -0.14
C THR A 192 -0.09 11.14 0.17
N ILE A 193 -1.07 11.91 0.61
CA ILE A 193 -0.88 13.25 1.15
C ILE A 193 -0.73 13.11 2.65
N TYR A 194 0.33 13.69 3.20
CA TYR A 194 0.59 13.73 4.63
C TYR A 194 0.27 15.11 5.21
N ARG A 195 0.08 15.17 6.54
CA ARG A 195 0.15 16.44 7.27
C ARG A 195 1.53 17.08 7.07
N ALA A 196 1.61 18.40 7.23
CA ALA A 196 2.85 19.16 7.07
C ALA A 196 4.06 18.51 7.76
N GLY A 197 5.13 18.25 7.00
CA GLY A 197 6.36 17.59 7.46
C GLY A 197 6.26 16.06 7.60
N GLY A 198 5.06 15.49 7.47
CA GLY A 198 4.80 14.06 7.66
C GLY A 198 5.37 13.17 6.55
N ALA A 199 5.49 13.69 5.33
CA ALA A 199 6.03 12.92 4.20
C ALA A 199 7.52 12.57 4.38
N GLY A 200 8.32 13.49 4.92
CA GLY A 200 9.73 13.23 5.22
C GLY A 200 9.89 12.16 6.31
N ALA A 201 9.08 12.24 7.37
CA ALA A 201 9.04 11.22 8.41
C ALA A 201 8.62 9.85 7.84
N ALA A 202 7.63 9.80 6.96
CA ALA A 202 7.18 8.56 6.32
C ALA A 202 8.30 7.88 5.50
N LEU A 203 9.10 8.64 4.75
CA LEU A 203 10.25 8.08 4.02
C LEU A 203 11.36 7.60 4.96
N ALA A 204 11.62 8.31 6.06
CA ALA A 204 12.59 7.90 7.05
C ALA A 204 12.17 6.59 7.75
N GLU A 205 10.90 6.51 8.16
CA GLU A 205 10.29 5.30 8.72
C GLU A 205 10.31 4.14 7.72
N LEU A 206 10.03 4.39 6.43
CA LEU A 206 10.11 3.37 5.39
C LEU A 206 11.53 2.80 5.27
N ARG A 207 12.56 3.63 5.25
CA ARG A 207 13.96 3.13 5.23
C ARG A 207 14.27 2.31 6.47
N ALA A 208 13.83 2.75 7.64
CA ALA A 208 14.04 2.04 8.89
C ALA A 208 13.33 0.67 8.86
N ALA A 209 12.09 0.62 8.40
CA ALA A 209 11.30 -0.60 8.26
C ALA A 209 11.95 -1.62 7.31
N VAL A 210 12.42 -1.18 6.14
CA VAL A 210 13.11 -2.08 5.19
C VAL A 210 14.42 -2.62 5.79
N ARG A 211 15.18 -1.81 6.53
CA ARG A 211 16.40 -2.29 7.21
C ARG A 211 16.11 -3.25 8.36
N ALA A 212 15.01 -3.02 9.08
CA ALA A 212 14.58 -3.87 10.19
C ALA A 212 13.92 -5.17 9.73
N CYS A 213 13.48 -5.25 8.48
CA CYS A 213 12.82 -6.42 7.89
C CYS A 213 13.60 -6.97 6.67
N PRO A 214 14.84 -7.45 6.85
CA PRO A 214 15.62 -7.99 5.74
C PRO A 214 14.98 -9.26 5.16
N GLU A 215 14.24 -10.02 5.96
CA GLU A 215 13.54 -11.24 5.55
C GLU A 215 12.21 -11.38 6.28
N GLN A 216 11.20 -11.95 5.60
CA GLN A 216 9.92 -12.32 6.20
C GLN A 216 9.26 -13.47 5.43
N PRO A 217 8.38 -14.26 6.05
CA PRO A 217 7.57 -15.22 5.31
C PRO A 217 6.56 -14.50 4.40
N ALA A 218 6.53 -14.88 3.12
CA ALA A 218 5.46 -14.56 2.19
C ALA A 218 4.17 -15.25 2.61
N ARG A 219 3.04 -14.62 2.31
CA ARG A 219 1.75 -15.29 2.37
C ARG A 219 1.68 -16.32 1.24
N GLY A 220 1.49 -17.59 1.58
CA GLY A 220 1.40 -18.69 0.62
C GLY A 220 1.59 -20.04 1.31
N THR A 221 1.28 -21.13 0.61
CA THR A 221 1.46 -22.50 1.11
C THR A 221 2.18 -23.34 0.04
N PRO A 222 3.41 -23.83 0.32
CA PRO A 222 4.23 -23.57 1.51
C PRO A 222 4.69 -22.09 1.57
N PRO A 223 4.99 -21.55 2.76
CA PRO A 223 5.49 -20.19 2.89
C PRO A 223 6.86 -20.07 2.19
N VAL A 224 7.06 -18.98 1.46
CA VAL A 224 8.33 -18.64 0.79
C VAL A 224 8.97 -17.47 1.53
N THR A 225 10.27 -17.49 1.78
CA THR A 225 10.93 -16.32 2.38
C THR A 225 11.05 -15.20 1.34
N VAL A 226 10.49 -14.03 1.66
CA VAL A 226 10.73 -12.77 0.93
C VAL A 226 11.91 -12.07 1.57
N ARG A 227 12.93 -11.76 0.79
CA ARG A 227 14.08 -10.94 1.20
C ARG A 227 13.87 -9.51 0.73
N GLN A 228 14.32 -8.54 1.50
CA GLN A 228 14.17 -7.13 1.21
C GLN A 228 15.49 -6.41 1.33
N ARG A 229 15.76 -5.47 0.41
CA ARG A 229 17.02 -4.74 0.42
C ARG A 229 16.87 -3.34 -0.13
N LEU A 230 17.35 -2.35 0.63
CA LEU A 230 17.50 -0.98 0.14
C LEU A 230 18.51 -0.94 -1.00
N LEU A 231 18.18 -0.18 -2.03
CA LEU A 231 19.05 0.06 -3.18
C LEU A 231 19.44 1.55 -3.24
N PRO A 232 20.58 1.89 -3.86
CA PRO A 232 20.89 3.28 -4.17
C PRO A 232 19.80 3.90 -5.03
N ASP A 233 19.37 5.11 -4.67
CA ASP A 233 18.36 5.87 -5.40
C ASP A 233 18.71 7.35 -5.39
N SER A 234 18.51 8.02 -6.53
CA SER A 234 18.72 9.46 -6.66
C SER A 234 18.00 10.00 -7.90
N GLY A 235 17.74 11.31 -7.93
CA GLY A 235 17.18 11.98 -9.10
C GLY A 235 15.66 11.83 -9.26
N TYR A 236 14.93 11.61 -8.16
CA TYR A 236 13.47 11.53 -8.12
C TYR A 236 12.93 12.43 -7.01
N GLY A 237 12.07 13.39 -7.37
CA GLY A 237 11.43 14.31 -6.43
C GLY A 237 12.43 15.07 -5.54
N ASP A 238 11.98 15.44 -4.34
CA ASP A 238 12.83 16.05 -3.32
C ASP A 238 13.73 15.00 -2.64
N GLU A 239 13.21 13.78 -2.52
CA GLU A 239 13.80 12.66 -1.81
C GLU A 239 13.14 11.36 -2.26
N SER A 240 13.89 10.27 -2.30
CA SER A 240 13.34 8.97 -2.67
C SER A 240 13.94 7.81 -1.88
N VAL A 241 13.21 6.70 -1.88
CA VAL A 241 13.61 5.41 -1.31
C VAL A 241 13.32 4.34 -2.36
N LEU A 242 14.35 3.62 -2.77
CA LEU A 242 14.24 2.43 -3.60
C LEU A 242 14.62 1.20 -2.79
N PHE A 243 13.82 0.16 -2.90
CA PHE A 243 14.18 -1.16 -2.41
C PHE A 243 13.65 -2.25 -3.31
N GLU A 244 14.25 -3.43 -3.21
CA GLU A 244 13.78 -4.63 -3.86
C GLU A 244 13.14 -5.59 -2.85
N THR A 245 12.15 -6.35 -3.31
CA THR A 245 11.71 -7.59 -2.69
C THR A 245 12.13 -8.75 -3.59
N ARG A 246 12.67 -9.80 -2.99
CA ARG A 246 13.26 -10.93 -3.69
C ARG A 246 12.72 -12.24 -3.14
N THR A 247 12.15 -13.06 -4.00
CA THR A 247 11.64 -14.39 -3.67
C THR A 247 12.30 -15.43 -4.56
N PRO A 248 12.69 -16.61 -4.04
CA PRO A 248 13.17 -17.70 -4.87
C PRO A 248 12.16 -18.04 -5.98
N TYR A 249 12.64 -18.16 -7.21
CA TYR A 249 11.78 -18.54 -8.34
C TYR A 249 11.34 -20.01 -8.22
N ARG A 250 10.08 -20.25 -8.58
CA ARG A 250 9.46 -21.58 -8.58
C ARG A 250 8.85 -21.84 -9.94
N ASP A 251 8.90 -23.09 -10.38
CA ASP A 251 8.24 -23.49 -11.60
C ASP A 251 6.71 -23.60 -11.44
N ALA A 252 6.02 -24.02 -12.51
CA ALA A 252 4.57 -24.19 -12.51
C ALA A 252 4.05 -25.23 -11.51
N ASN A 253 4.90 -26.15 -11.04
CA ASN A 253 4.56 -27.16 -10.03
C ASN A 253 4.84 -26.65 -8.60
N GLY A 254 5.46 -25.48 -8.46
CA GLY A 254 5.87 -24.91 -7.18
C GLY A 254 7.23 -25.39 -6.70
N ASP A 255 7.98 -26.12 -7.53
CA ASP A 255 9.31 -26.61 -7.20
C ASP A 255 10.35 -25.51 -7.42
N PRO A 256 11.41 -25.43 -6.58
CA PRO A 256 12.50 -24.49 -6.80
C PRO A 256 13.19 -24.79 -8.14
N SER A 257 13.14 -23.85 -9.08
CA SER A 257 13.75 -23.99 -10.41
C SER A 257 15.02 -23.16 -10.60
N GLY A 258 15.48 -22.51 -9.51
CA GLY A 258 16.68 -21.69 -9.48
C GLY A 258 16.43 -20.24 -9.89
N GLY A 259 17.29 -19.34 -9.42
CA GLY A 259 17.12 -17.90 -9.61
C GLY A 259 16.13 -17.26 -8.62
N ASP A 260 15.91 -15.96 -8.80
CA ASP A 260 15.06 -15.14 -7.96
C ASP A 260 14.07 -14.34 -8.81
N GLU A 261 12.83 -14.24 -8.33
CA GLU A 261 11.88 -13.21 -8.73
C GLU A 261 12.18 -11.94 -7.93
N VAL A 262 12.42 -10.84 -8.63
CA VAL A 262 12.79 -9.54 -8.04
C VAL A 262 11.76 -8.51 -8.42
N HIS A 263 11.18 -7.84 -7.42
CA HIS A 263 10.30 -6.70 -7.62
C HIS A 263 10.86 -5.43 -7.00
N LEU A 264 10.65 -4.29 -7.67
CA LEU A 264 11.10 -2.99 -7.17
C LEU A 264 9.94 -2.17 -6.60
N VAL A 265 10.27 -1.43 -5.55
CA VAL A 265 9.39 -0.46 -4.90
C VAL A 265 10.15 0.86 -4.79
N ARG A 266 9.57 1.92 -5.34
CA ARG A 266 10.11 3.28 -5.20
C ARG A 266 9.07 4.19 -4.56
N ALA A 267 9.43 4.79 -3.43
CA ALA A 267 8.69 5.88 -2.82
C ALA A 267 9.41 7.20 -3.11
N VAL A 268 8.69 8.22 -3.55
CA VAL A 268 9.23 9.54 -3.90
C VAL A 268 8.43 10.62 -3.19
N ARG A 269 9.12 11.55 -2.54
CA ARG A 269 8.52 12.71 -1.87
C ARG A 269 8.56 13.95 -2.78
N SER A 270 7.47 14.70 -2.79
CA SER A 270 7.34 16.03 -3.39
C SER A 270 6.52 16.91 -2.45
N GLY A 271 7.18 17.77 -1.67
CA GLY A 271 6.57 18.45 -0.54
C GLY A 271 6.03 17.46 0.51
N ASP A 272 4.75 17.60 0.84
CA ASP A 272 4.01 16.71 1.75
C ASP A 272 3.31 15.53 1.05
N VAL A 273 3.58 15.31 -0.23
CA VAL A 273 3.03 14.18 -1.00
C VAL A 273 4.09 13.11 -1.18
N VAL A 274 3.72 11.85 -0.96
CA VAL A 274 4.53 10.69 -1.35
C VAL A 274 3.81 9.92 -2.43
N THR A 275 4.52 9.65 -3.53
CA THR A 275 4.08 8.69 -4.54
C THR A 275 4.88 7.40 -4.42
N VAL A 276 4.20 6.25 -4.40
CA VAL A 276 4.85 4.94 -4.41
C VAL A 276 4.50 4.23 -5.71
N LEU A 277 5.53 3.76 -6.41
CA LEU A 277 5.39 2.81 -7.51
C LEU A 277 5.93 1.45 -7.04
N TRP A 278 5.03 0.49 -6.89
CA TRP A 278 5.35 -0.88 -6.53
C TRP A 278 5.01 -1.81 -7.70
N GLU A 279 6.02 -2.45 -8.27
CA GLU A 279 5.86 -3.49 -9.28
C GLU A 279 5.49 -4.81 -8.59
N GLN A 280 4.36 -5.42 -8.95
CA GLN A 280 3.82 -6.61 -8.26
C GLN A 280 3.98 -7.91 -9.08
N GLY A 281 4.61 -7.84 -10.25
CA GLY A 281 4.73 -8.96 -11.17
C GLY A 281 3.42 -9.36 -11.85
N TRP A 282 3.54 -10.32 -12.75
CA TRP A 282 2.46 -11.08 -13.34
C TRP A 282 3.02 -12.46 -13.68
N GLU A 283 2.48 -13.54 -13.11
CA GLU A 283 2.93 -14.91 -13.43
C GLU A 283 4.46 -15.12 -13.28
N SER A 284 5.00 -14.75 -12.12
CA SER A 284 6.40 -15.00 -11.73
C SER A 284 7.46 -14.20 -12.52
N THR A 285 7.12 -12.99 -12.95
CA THR A 285 8.02 -12.07 -13.67
C THR A 285 8.79 -11.15 -12.74
N SER A 286 10.09 -10.95 -13.00
CA SER A 286 10.86 -9.89 -12.32
C SER A 286 10.66 -8.50 -12.94
N THR A 287 10.87 -7.45 -12.15
CA THR A 287 10.90 -6.06 -12.63
C THR A 287 12.01 -5.84 -13.65
N GLN A 288 11.69 -5.21 -14.78
CA GLN A 288 12.70 -4.67 -15.70
C GLN A 288 13.11 -3.26 -15.26
N ARG A 289 14.33 -3.14 -14.71
CA ARG A 289 14.81 -1.89 -14.07
C ARG A 289 14.70 -0.64 -14.94
N ALA A 290 15.09 -0.72 -16.22
CA ALA A 290 15.07 0.44 -17.12
C ALA A 290 13.65 0.99 -17.35
N GLN A 291 12.67 0.09 -17.53
CA GLN A 291 11.27 0.49 -17.67
C GLN A 291 10.71 1.04 -16.34
N PHE A 292 11.00 0.37 -15.23
CA PHE A 292 10.60 0.83 -13.89
C PHE A 292 11.11 2.25 -13.58
N ASP A 293 12.37 2.53 -13.93
CA ASP A 293 12.97 3.85 -13.75
C ASP A 293 12.32 4.91 -14.62
N ALA A 294 11.98 4.58 -15.87
CA ALA A 294 11.27 5.48 -16.77
C ALA A 294 9.84 5.77 -16.29
N ASP A 295 9.11 4.73 -15.86
CA ASP A 295 7.74 4.88 -15.33
C ASP A 295 7.72 5.62 -13.99
N SER A 296 8.72 5.42 -13.14
CA SER A 296 8.92 6.22 -11.93
C SER A 296 9.12 7.71 -12.25
N ARG A 297 9.87 8.05 -13.30
CA ARG A 297 10.01 9.45 -13.74
C ARG A 297 8.68 10.03 -14.22
N ARG A 298 7.87 9.23 -14.93
CA ARG A 298 6.51 9.63 -15.34
C ARG A 298 5.59 9.86 -14.13
N ALA A 299 5.71 9.03 -13.09
CA ALA A 299 5.00 9.21 -11.83
C ALA A 299 5.37 10.53 -11.15
N VAL A 300 6.66 10.84 -11.02
CA VAL A 300 7.13 12.11 -10.45
C VAL A 300 6.64 13.30 -11.28
N GLU A 301 6.73 13.22 -12.61
CA GLU A 301 6.28 14.30 -13.49
C GLU A 301 4.76 14.51 -13.45
N ALA A 302 3.97 13.46 -13.23
CA ALA A 302 2.53 13.59 -13.03
C ALA A 302 2.19 14.30 -11.70
N ILE A 303 2.94 14.00 -10.62
CA ILE A 303 2.81 14.71 -9.34
C ILE A 303 3.21 16.17 -9.49
N ARG A 304 4.36 16.44 -10.11
CA ARG A 304 4.85 17.81 -10.31
C ARG A 304 3.83 18.68 -11.04
N ARG A 305 3.33 18.22 -12.19
CA ARG A 305 2.28 18.92 -12.97
C ARG A 305 0.94 19.08 -12.24
N TRP A 306 0.69 18.27 -11.22
CA TRP A 306 -0.51 18.41 -10.40
C TRP A 306 -0.33 19.44 -9.28
N LEU A 307 0.86 19.52 -8.70
CA LEU A 307 1.19 20.44 -7.61
C LEU A 307 1.54 21.86 -8.08
N ASP A 308 2.06 21.99 -9.30
CA ASP A 308 2.25 23.26 -10.03
C ASP A 308 0.89 23.89 -10.42
#